data_AF-A0A672KET4-F1
#
_entry.id   AF-A0A672KET4-F1
#
_cell.length_a   1.000
_cell.length_b   1.000
_cell.length_c   1.000
_cell.angle_alpha   90.00
_cell.angle_beta   90.00
_cell.angle_gamma   90.00
#
_symmetry.space_group_name_H-M   'P 1'
#
loop_
_entity.id
_entity.type
_entity.pdbx_description
1 polymer ?
#
loop_
_entity_poly.entity_id
_entity_poly.type
_entity_poly.pdbx_seq_one_letter_code
_entity_poly.pdbx_strand_id
1 'polypeptide(L)'
;MTARTSLKTVSDELQHGKWELTPVAIQAGKLLARRLFAGASLKCDYVNVPTTVFTPMEYGSCGYPEEKAVEIYGQENLEIYHSLFWPLEFTVAGRDNNRCYAKIICNKLDNDRVIGFHYLGPNAGEVTQGFGAAMKCGITKDQLDNTIGIHPTCAEVRVTKSSG
;
A
#
# COMPACT_ATOMS: atom_id res chain seq x y z
N MET A 1 26.37 -23.37 -33.76
CA MET A 1 25.95 -22.24 -32.90
C MET A 1 24.68 -22.65 -32.17
N THR A 2 24.80 -23.06 -30.91
CA THR A 2 23.66 -23.47 -30.07
C THR A 2 22.91 -22.23 -29.61
N ALA A 3 21.68 -22.04 -30.10
CA ALA A 3 20.76 -21.06 -29.56
C ALA A 3 20.39 -21.47 -28.13
N ARG A 4 20.98 -20.82 -27.12
CA ARG A 4 20.47 -20.90 -25.74
C ARG A 4 19.18 -20.10 -25.68
N THR A 5 18.04 -20.78 -25.78
CA THR A 5 16.74 -20.23 -25.42
C THR A 5 16.78 -19.90 -23.92
N SER A 6 16.95 -18.61 -23.59
CA SER A 6 16.85 -18.14 -22.20
C SER A 6 15.37 -18.17 -21.81
N LEU A 7 14.95 -19.23 -21.14
CA LEU A 7 13.64 -19.35 -20.51
C LEU A 7 13.47 -18.18 -19.52
N LYS A 8 12.55 -17.25 -19.82
CA LYS A 8 12.13 -16.20 -18.90
C LYS A 8 10.76 -16.61 -18.35
N THR A 9 10.71 -16.94 -17.08
CA THR A 9 9.49 -17.38 -16.39
C THR A 9 8.68 -16.19 -15.87
N VAL A 10 7.35 -16.35 -15.81
CA VAL A 10 6.37 -15.35 -15.36
C VAL A 10 5.89 -15.62 -13.93
N SER A 11 6.05 -16.85 -13.45
CA SER A 11 5.24 -17.38 -12.34
C SER A 11 6.06 -17.72 -11.09
N ASP A 12 5.34 -17.73 -9.97
CA ASP A 12 5.68 -17.83 -8.55
C ASP A 12 6.70 -18.91 -8.11
N GLU A 13 7.16 -19.80 -9.00
CA GLU A 13 7.88 -21.02 -8.60
C GLU A 13 9.41 -20.90 -8.48
N LEU A 14 10.06 -19.78 -8.83
CA LEU A 14 11.54 -19.74 -8.90
C LEU A 14 12.26 -18.58 -8.20
N GLN A 15 11.57 -17.74 -7.42
CA GLN A 15 12.27 -16.79 -6.53
C GLN A 15 11.61 -16.75 -5.16
N HIS A 16 12.17 -17.51 -4.22
CA HIS A 16 11.95 -17.35 -2.77
C HIS A 16 11.95 -15.84 -2.42
N GLY A 17 10.86 -15.35 -1.80
CA GLY A 17 10.76 -13.97 -1.32
C GLY A 17 10.06 -12.97 -2.26
N LYS A 18 9.18 -13.42 -3.17
CA LYS A 18 8.36 -12.53 -4.01
C LYS A 18 6.86 -12.62 -3.69
N TRP A 19 6.11 -11.59 -4.10
CA TRP A 19 4.68 -11.42 -3.85
C TRP A 19 3.83 -12.49 -4.56
N GLU A 20 3.18 -13.36 -3.77
CA GLU A 20 2.22 -14.37 -4.25
C GLU A 20 0.82 -13.77 -4.46
N LEU A 21 0.70 -12.83 -5.40
CA LEU A 21 -0.54 -12.08 -5.64
C LEU A 21 -0.95 -12.12 -7.12
N THR A 22 -2.21 -12.47 -7.41
CA THR A 22 -2.75 -12.54 -8.78
C THR A 22 -2.52 -11.27 -9.60
N PRO A 23 -2.73 -10.04 -9.09
CA PRO A 23 -2.46 -8.81 -9.86
C PRO A 23 -0.99 -8.64 -10.23
N VAL A 24 -0.07 -9.11 -9.38
CA VAL A 24 1.38 -9.07 -9.62
C VAL A 24 1.74 -10.02 -10.76
N ALA A 25 1.23 -11.26 -10.73
CA ALA A 25 1.48 -12.24 -11.79
C ALA A 25 0.95 -11.75 -13.16
N ILE A 26 -0.26 -11.18 -13.20
CA ILE A 26 -0.84 -10.61 -14.42
C ILE A 26 0.04 -9.49 -14.98
N GLN A 27 0.45 -8.53 -14.15
CA GLN A 27 1.27 -7.40 -14.59
C GLN A 27 2.67 -7.85 -15.02
N ALA A 28 3.30 -8.78 -14.30
CA ALA A 28 4.58 -9.36 -14.66
C ALA A 28 4.52 -10.09 -16.01
N GLY A 29 3.46 -10.87 -16.25
CA GLY A 29 3.22 -11.57 -17.51
C GLY A 29 3.02 -10.61 -18.67
N LYS A 30 2.17 -9.59 -18.50
CA LYS A 30 1.92 -8.55 -19.51
C LYS A 30 3.21 -7.81 -19.90
N LEU A 31 4.03 -7.44 -18.91
CA LEU A 31 5.29 -6.74 -19.16
C LEU A 31 6.37 -7.67 -19.74
N LEU A 32 6.39 -8.96 -19.38
CA LEU A 32 7.25 -9.92 -20.05
C LEU A 32 6.89 -10.08 -21.54
N ALA A 33 5.60 -10.27 -21.85
CA ALA A 33 5.15 -10.41 -23.23
C ALA A 33 5.55 -9.20 -24.09
N ARG A 34 5.39 -7.98 -23.56
CA ARG A 34 5.85 -6.74 -24.24
C ARG A 34 7.35 -6.71 -24.48
N ARG A 35 8.16 -7.20 -23.53
CA ARG A 35 9.62 -7.27 -23.70
C ARG A 35 10.05 -8.31 -24.73
N LEU A 36 9.35 -9.45 -24.78
CA LEU A 36 9.67 -10.54 -25.71
C LEU A 36 9.23 -10.23 -27.15
N PHE A 37 8.06 -9.60 -27.32
CA PHE A 37 7.40 -9.51 -28.62
C PHE A 37 7.18 -8.08 -29.14
N ALA A 38 7.40 -7.05 -28.34
CA ALA A 38 7.13 -5.65 -28.71
C ALA A 38 8.31 -4.69 -28.46
N GLY A 39 9.52 -5.22 -28.25
CA GLY A 39 10.74 -4.40 -28.05
C GLY A 39 10.74 -3.52 -26.80
N ALA A 40 9.79 -3.72 -25.88
CA ALA A 40 9.73 -2.94 -24.65
C ALA A 40 10.88 -3.30 -23.70
N SER A 41 11.19 -2.41 -22.75
CA SER A 41 12.20 -2.62 -21.71
C SER A 41 11.64 -2.65 -20.29
N LEU A 42 10.40 -2.17 -20.10
CA LEU A 42 9.78 -1.99 -18.79
C LEU A 42 9.64 -3.33 -18.03
N LYS A 43 10.07 -3.33 -16.77
CA LYS A 43 9.93 -4.46 -15.84
C LYS A 43 8.79 -4.20 -14.84
N CYS A 44 8.24 -5.28 -14.28
CA CYS A 44 7.29 -5.14 -13.19
C CYS A 44 7.98 -4.52 -11.97
N ASP A 45 7.34 -3.54 -11.38
CA ASP A 45 7.76 -2.97 -10.11
C ASP A 45 7.09 -3.77 -8.98
N TYR A 46 7.91 -4.22 -8.03
CA TYR A 46 7.49 -5.01 -6.88
C TYR A 46 7.58 -4.21 -5.57
N VAL A 47 7.90 -2.92 -5.65
CA VAL A 47 7.90 -1.99 -4.52
C VAL A 47 6.48 -1.45 -4.31
N ASN A 48 6.05 -1.37 -3.05
CA ASN A 48 4.75 -0.83 -2.63
C ASN A 48 3.57 -1.50 -3.36
N VAL A 49 3.59 -2.83 -3.45
CA VAL A 49 2.44 -3.58 -3.97
C VAL A 49 1.31 -3.51 -2.93
N PRO A 50 0.16 -2.88 -3.24
CA PRO A 50 -0.97 -2.84 -2.31
C PRO A 50 -1.51 -4.26 -2.11
N THR A 51 -1.77 -4.61 -0.85
CA THR A 51 -2.25 -5.94 -0.44
C THR A 51 -3.44 -5.79 0.48
N THR A 52 -4.36 -6.74 0.44
CA THR A 52 -5.53 -6.78 1.31
C THR A 52 -5.81 -8.20 1.78
N VAL A 53 -6.17 -8.35 3.04
CA VAL A 53 -6.59 -9.59 3.67
C VAL A 53 -8.05 -9.44 4.11
N PHE A 54 -8.89 -10.34 3.61
CA PHE A 54 -10.32 -10.36 3.89
C PHE A 54 -10.60 -11.22 5.12
N THR A 55 -10.60 -10.59 6.30
CA THR A 55 -11.12 -11.20 7.54
C THR A 55 -12.49 -10.58 7.86
N PRO A 56 -13.20 -10.99 8.93
CA PRO A 56 -14.43 -10.30 9.35
C PRO A 56 -14.26 -8.78 9.52
N MET A 57 -13.02 -8.34 9.73
CA MET A 57 -12.59 -6.96 9.56
C MET A 57 -11.46 -6.91 8.52
N GLU A 58 -11.67 -6.22 7.41
CA GLU A 58 -10.67 -6.21 6.35
C GLU A 58 -9.44 -5.41 6.76
N TYR A 59 -8.27 -5.89 6.35
CA TYR A 59 -7.01 -5.21 6.52
C TYR A 59 -6.36 -4.97 5.17
N GLY A 60 -5.96 -3.73 4.91
CA GLY A 60 -5.27 -3.30 3.71
C GLY A 60 -3.95 -2.62 4.05
N SER A 61 -2.94 -2.84 3.24
CA SER A 61 -1.63 -2.21 3.43
C SER A 61 -0.89 -1.96 2.13
N CYS A 62 -0.03 -0.95 2.15
CA CYS A 62 0.88 -0.61 1.05
C CYS A 62 2.15 0.01 1.63
N GLY A 63 3.32 -0.44 1.17
CA GLY A 63 4.62 0.07 1.64
C GLY A 63 5.15 -0.65 2.89
N TYR A 64 6.01 0.04 3.64
CA TYR A 64 6.72 -0.56 4.78
C TYR A 64 5.83 -0.65 6.02
N PRO A 65 5.90 -1.76 6.78
CA PRO A 65 5.50 -1.73 8.19
C PRO A 65 6.45 -0.84 8.99
N GLU A 66 5.96 -0.35 10.13
CA GLU A 66 6.68 0.63 10.97
C GLU A 66 8.04 0.10 11.42
N GLU A 67 8.10 -1.12 11.91
CA GLU A 67 9.34 -1.75 12.41
C GLU A 67 10.39 -1.80 11.29
N LYS A 68 9.96 -2.11 10.07
CA LYS A 68 10.85 -2.15 8.91
C LYS A 68 11.29 -0.76 8.47
N ALA A 69 10.39 0.21 8.52
CA ALA A 69 10.74 1.60 8.24
C ALA A 69 11.79 2.11 9.26
N VAL A 70 11.62 1.79 10.54
CA VAL A 70 12.57 2.15 11.60
C VAL A 70 13.94 1.51 11.38
N GLU A 71 13.98 0.23 11.02
CA GLU A 71 15.23 -0.46 10.67
C GLU A 71 15.98 0.20 9.50
N ILE A 72 15.25 0.69 8.49
CA ILE A 72 15.84 1.24 7.25
C ILE A 72 16.24 2.71 7.42
N TYR A 73 15.38 3.51 8.06
CA TYR A 73 15.50 4.97 8.07
C TYR A 73 15.89 5.54 9.43
N GLY A 74 15.74 4.80 10.52
CA GLY A 74 15.87 5.31 11.89
C GLY A 74 14.60 6.01 12.39
N GLN A 75 14.22 5.77 13.64
CA GLN A 75 12.99 6.32 14.25
C GLN A 75 12.95 7.86 14.16
N GLU A 76 14.09 8.51 14.36
CA GLU A 76 14.24 9.95 14.34
C GLU A 76 14.00 10.58 12.97
N ASN A 77 14.01 9.78 11.91
CA ASN A 77 13.76 10.21 10.53
C ASN A 77 12.35 9.89 10.04
N LEU A 78 11.51 9.32 10.91
CA LEU A 78 10.12 9.01 10.61
C LEU A 78 9.16 9.95 11.35
N GLU A 79 7.97 10.07 10.79
CA GLU A 79 6.79 10.65 11.44
C GLU A 79 5.64 9.68 11.21
N ILE A 80 4.95 9.31 12.30
CA ILE A 80 3.95 8.24 12.28
C ILE A 80 2.61 8.82 12.74
N TYR A 81 1.60 8.68 11.90
CA TYR A 81 0.28 9.20 12.15
C TYR A 81 -0.70 8.06 12.36
N HIS A 82 -1.56 8.22 13.37
CA HIS A 82 -2.54 7.22 13.77
C HIS A 82 -3.94 7.82 13.67
N SER A 83 -4.93 7.01 13.32
CA SER A 83 -6.34 7.36 13.40
C SER A 83 -7.13 6.16 13.89
N LEU A 84 -7.81 6.32 15.02
CA LEU A 84 -8.86 5.39 15.45
C LEU A 84 -10.19 6.02 15.09
N PHE A 85 -11.04 5.27 14.40
CA PHE A 85 -12.31 5.79 13.93
C PHE A 85 -13.43 4.76 14.05
N TRP A 86 -14.65 5.26 14.03
CA TRP A 86 -15.87 4.47 14.11
C TRP A 86 -16.72 4.74 12.87
N PRO A 87 -16.79 3.79 11.91
CA PRO A 87 -17.58 3.95 10.70
C PRO A 87 -19.05 4.27 11.00
N LEU A 88 -19.64 5.18 10.21
CA LEU A 88 -21.05 5.54 10.33
C LEU A 88 -21.99 4.32 10.16
N GLU A 89 -21.63 3.37 9.29
CA GLU A 89 -22.37 2.12 9.13
C GLU A 89 -22.39 1.25 10.41
N PHE A 90 -21.38 1.39 11.28
CA PHE A 90 -21.32 0.67 12.55
C PHE A 90 -22.11 1.40 13.64
N THR A 91 -22.16 2.74 13.57
CA THR A 91 -22.91 3.55 14.53
C THR A 91 -24.41 3.31 14.40
N VAL A 92 -24.93 3.22 13.18
CA VAL A 92 -26.36 2.95 12.92
C VAL A 92 -26.75 1.54 13.38
N ALA A 93 -25.85 0.56 13.22
CA ALA A 93 -26.10 -0.83 13.58
C ALA A 93 -25.90 -1.14 15.08
N GLY A 94 -25.54 -0.16 15.92
CA GLY A 94 -25.30 -0.35 17.35
C GLY A 94 -24.12 -1.29 17.67
N ARG A 95 -23.13 -1.37 16.78
CA ARG A 95 -21.91 -2.19 16.99
C ARG A 95 -20.93 -1.42 17.87
N ASP A 96 -20.10 -2.14 18.65
CA ASP A 96 -19.12 -1.50 19.56
C ASP A 96 -18.20 -0.49 18.84
N ASN A 97 -17.87 0.59 19.55
CA ASN A 97 -17.02 1.69 19.09
C ASN A 97 -15.55 1.26 18.92
N ASN A 98 -14.77 2.08 18.19
CA ASN A 98 -13.30 1.97 18.05
C ASN A 98 -12.78 0.67 17.44
N ARG A 99 -13.50 0.16 16.45
CA ARG A 99 -13.10 -1.06 15.74
C ARG A 99 -12.17 -0.80 14.55
N CYS A 100 -12.03 0.43 14.07
CA CYS A 100 -11.27 0.71 12.86
C CYS A 100 -10.05 1.59 13.12
N TYR A 101 -9.01 1.37 12.32
CA TYR A 101 -7.70 1.94 12.53
C TYR A 101 -7.02 2.26 11.20
N ALA A 102 -6.33 3.40 11.13
CA ALA A 102 -5.44 3.74 10.03
C ALA A 102 -4.08 4.21 10.58
N LYS A 103 -3.00 3.83 9.89
CA LYS A 103 -1.62 4.27 10.14
C LYS A 103 -1.00 4.78 8.86
N ILE A 104 -0.32 5.91 8.95
CA ILE A 104 0.50 6.48 7.88
C ILE A 104 1.92 6.68 8.41
N ILE A 105 2.90 6.23 7.64
CA ILE A 105 4.32 6.37 7.97
C ILE A 105 4.96 7.28 6.91
N CYS A 106 5.53 8.38 7.37
CA CYS A 106 6.16 9.39 6.54
C CYS A 106 7.68 9.40 6.76
N ASN A 107 8.44 9.55 5.67
CA ASN A 107 9.88 9.71 5.71
C ASN A 107 10.27 11.19 5.68
N LYS A 108 10.79 11.72 6.79
CA LYS A 108 11.19 13.14 6.92
C LYS A 108 12.39 13.49 6.03
N LEU A 109 13.24 12.52 5.71
CA LEU A 109 14.39 12.71 4.80
C LEU A 109 13.96 12.88 3.34
N ASP A 110 12.70 12.59 3.03
CA ASP A 110 12.14 12.60 1.68
C ASP A 110 10.86 13.43 1.65
N ASN A 111 10.95 14.67 2.17
CA ASN A 111 9.87 15.66 2.15
C ASN A 111 8.51 15.12 2.67
N ASP A 112 8.56 14.38 3.79
CA ASP A 112 7.40 13.72 4.40
C ASP A 112 6.62 12.81 3.43
N ARG A 113 7.32 12.20 2.46
CA ARG A 113 6.72 11.23 1.55
C ARG A 113 6.15 10.06 2.33
N VAL A 114 4.93 9.66 1.97
CA VAL A 114 4.27 8.50 2.55
C VAL A 114 4.96 7.23 2.05
N ILE A 115 5.53 6.46 2.98
CA ILE A 115 6.26 5.22 2.72
C ILE A 115 5.57 3.98 3.29
N GLY A 116 4.55 4.17 4.13
CA GLY A 116 3.71 3.09 4.64
C GLY A 116 2.28 3.58 4.88
N PHE A 117 1.32 2.75 4.48
CA PHE A 117 -0.10 2.93 4.73
C PHE A 117 -0.69 1.61 5.22
N HIS A 118 -1.40 1.66 6.33
CA HIS A 118 -2.08 0.50 6.93
C HIS A 118 -3.49 0.91 7.31
N TYR A 119 -4.47 0.08 6.97
CA TYR A 119 -5.88 0.35 7.22
C TYR A 119 -6.58 -0.93 7.66
N LEU A 120 -7.30 -0.84 8.75
CA LEU A 120 -8.14 -1.91 9.32
C LEU A 120 -9.56 -1.36 9.45
N GLY A 121 -10.48 -1.85 8.63
CA GLY A 121 -11.85 -1.35 8.59
C GLY A 121 -12.62 -1.78 7.35
N PRO A 122 -13.86 -1.31 7.19
CA PRO A 122 -14.69 -1.63 6.02
C PRO A 122 -14.02 -1.22 4.71
N ASN A 123 -14.19 -2.04 3.67
CA ASN A 123 -13.72 -1.75 2.30
C ASN A 123 -12.22 -1.47 2.22
N ALA A 124 -11.41 -2.18 3.01
CA ALA A 124 -9.97 -1.94 3.09
C ALA A 124 -9.28 -2.10 1.73
N GLY A 125 -9.75 -3.03 0.90
CA GLY A 125 -9.26 -3.21 -0.46
C GLY A 125 -9.44 -1.97 -1.34
N GLU A 126 -10.64 -1.41 -1.34
CA GLU A 126 -10.98 -0.21 -2.12
C GLU A 126 -10.18 1.02 -1.65
N VAL A 127 -10.10 1.22 -0.33
CA VAL A 127 -9.32 2.33 0.25
C VAL A 127 -7.84 2.16 -0.10
N THR A 128 -7.27 0.97 0.13
CA THR A 128 -5.84 0.70 -0.11
C THR A 128 -5.47 0.80 -1.57
N GLN A 129 -6.37 0.48 -2.50
CA GLN A 129 -6.11 0.62 -3.93
C GLN A 129 -5.90 2.09 -4.33
N GLY A 130 -6.69 3.00 -3.78
CA GLY A 130 -6.53 4.45 -3.98
C GLY A 130 -5.21 4.97 -3.40
N PHE A 131 -4.92 4.61 -2.13
CA PHE A 131 -3.66 5.00 -1.49
C PHE A 131 -2.43 4.39 -2.18
N GLY A 132 -2.51 3.15 -2.66
CA GLY A 132 -1.44 2.51 -3.42
C GLY A 132 -1.10 3.28 -4.70
N ALA A 133 -2.11 3.80 -5.41
CA ALA A 133 -1.90 4.66 -6.57
C ALA A 133 -1.26 6.01 -6.17
N ALA A 134 -1.75 6.64 -5.10
CA ALA A 134 -1.19 7.89 -4.60
C ALA A 134 0.28 7.74 -4.16
N MET A 135 0.62 6.67 -3.42
CA MET A 135 1.98 6.34 -3.01
C MET A 135 2.89 6.05 -4.22
N LYS A 136 2.36 5.42 -5.28
CA LYS A 136 3.09 5.24 -6.53
C LYS A 136 3.46 6.56 -7.20
N CYS A 137 2.62 7.58 -7.05
CA CYS A 137 2.86 8.95 -7.50
C CYS A 137 3.73 9.77 -6.52
N GLY A 138 4.16 9.19 -5.40
CA GLY A 138 5.03 9.85 -4.43
C GLY A 138 4.31 10.83 -3.50
N ILE A 139 3.04 10.55 -3.14
CA ILE A 139 2.26 11.42 -2.25
C ILE A 139 3.02 11.79 -0.97
N THR A 140 3.04 13.07 -0.63
CA THR A 140 3.56 13.60 0.64
C THR A 140 2.44 13.78 1.65
N LYS A 141 2.78 13.90 2.93
CA LYS A 141 1.80 14.19 3.97
C LYS A 141 1.06 15.51 3.71
N ASP A 142 1.77 16.53 3.26
CA ASP A 142 1.18 17.83 2.91
C ASP A 142 0.14 17.71 1.77
N GLN A 143 0.45 16.95 0.72
CA GLN A 143 -0.51 16.70 -0.37
C GLN A 143 -1.75 15.95 0.12
N LEU A 144 -1.55 14.98 1.01
CA LEU A 144 -2.66 14.24 1.61
C LEU A 144 -3.56 15.16 2.46
N ASP A 145 -2.96 16.02 3.30
CA ASP A 145 -3.71 16.92 4.19
C ASP A 145 -4.47 18.02 3.44
N ASN A 146 -3.92 18.48 2.31
CA ASN A 146 -4.57 19.47 1.46
C ASN A 146 -5.63 18.87 0.51
N THR A 147 -5.80 17.54 0.51
CA THR A 147 -6.86 16.89 -0.26
C THR A 147 -8.21 17.05 0.43
N ILE A 148 -9.19 17.64 -0.26
CA ILE A 148 -10.55 17.79 0.27
C ILE A 148 -11.17 16.40 0.46
N GLY A 149 -11.56 16.09 1.69
CA GLY A 149 -12.20 14.81 2.04
C GLY A 149 -13.62 14.68 1.50
N ILE A 150 -14.03 13.43 1.24
CA ILE A 150 -15.43 13.08 0.92
C ILE A 150 -16.10 12.66 2.22
N HIS A 151 -17.19 13.33 2.60
CA HIS A 151 -17.87 13.08 3.87
C HIS A 151 -19.35 12.69 3.66
N PRO A 152 -19.87 11.66 4.36
CA PRO A 152 -19.16 10.75 5.26
C PRO A 152 -18.52 9.56 4.52
N THR A 153 -17.22 9.30 4.72
CA THR A 153 -16.56 8.09 4.20
C THR A 153 -15.49 7.56 5.15
N CYS A 154 -15.27 6.24 5.21
CA CYS A 154 -14.16 5.68 6.00
C CYS A 154 -12.79 6.06 5.42
N ALA A 155 -12.75 6.40 4.12
CA ALA A 155 -11.55 6.81 3.41
C ALA A 155 -11.14 8.26 3.67
N GLU A 156 -11.93 9.06 4.40
CA GLU A 156 -11.60 10.46 4.75
C GLU A 156 -10.46 10.57 5.79
N VAL A 157 -9.54 9.59 5.82
CA VAL A 157 -8.46 9.33 6.78
C VAL A 157 -7.89 10.62 7.39
N ARG A 158 -8.52 11.07 8.49
CA ARG A 158 -8.02 12.16 9.33
C ARG A 158 -7.07 11.55 10.33
N VAL A 159 -5.78 11.66 10.06
CA VAL A 159 -4.75 11.13 10.93
C VAL A 159 -4.16 12.26 11.78
N THR A 160 -3.97 11.98 13.06
CA THR A 160 -3.29 12.88 13.99
C THR A 160 -1.89 12.35 14.26
N LYS A 161 -0.93 13.26 14.50
CA LYS A 161 0.43 12.88 14.90
C LYS A 161 0.36 12.00 16.14
N SER A 162 1.21 10.97 16.24
CA SER A 162 1.49 10.41 17.56
C SER A 162 2.18 11.51 18.38
N SER A 163 1.57 11.91 19.48
CA SER A 163 2.28 12.69 20.49
C SER A 163 3.37 11.77 21.04
N GLY A 164 4.62 12.06 20.69
CA GLY A 164 5.80 11.47 21.32
C GLY A 164 5.92 11.88 22.79
#